data_AF-A0A954UB92-F1
#
_entry.id   AF-A0A954UB92-F1
#
_cell.length_a   1.000
_cell.length_b   1.000
_cell.length_c   1.000
_cell.angle_alpha   90.00
_cell.angle_beta   90.00
_cell.angle_gamma   90.00
#
_symmetry.space_group_name_H-M   'P 1'
#
loop_
_entity.id
_entity.type
_entity.pdbx_description
1 polymer ?
#
loop_
_entity_poly.entity_id
_entity_poly.type
_entity_poly.pdbx_seq_one_letter_code
_entity_poly.pdbx_strand_id
1 'polypeptide(L)'
;RCSQSAACSIAHSLSEVLAVSGLLNRTQFGKSVKPPQPAGLWETVAMPTSYPNSYTPDEGGKAFRRSLYTFWKRGLPPPQMTIFDAPTRESCTARRERTNTPLQALLLMNEEQYFAAAQNWAESLLEKAQLTDAQRISQAYEMITAHIPEPQTLDELQQGLDAFRELYRSDSAAVDAMLAANRLADNEASAEAESATTASATTTQANANTAADLSAKRSELAAWTMLVHSLLNLDITKTRE
;
A
#
# COMPACT_ATOMS: atom_id res chain seq x y z
N ARG A 1 12.07 16.40 -23.62
CA ARG A 1 13.07 15.31 -23.55
C ARG A 1 14.05 15.61 -22.42
N CYS A 2 13.67 15.29 -21.19
CA CYS A 2 14.57 15.09 -20.07
C CYS A 2 14.16 13.73 -19.53
N SER A 3 14.72 12.71 -20.18
CA SER A 3 14.44 11.30 -20.01
C SER A 3 14.93 10.84 -18.65
N GLN A 4 14.07 10.11 -17.93
CA GLN A 4 14.48 9.07 -16.99
C GLN A 4 15.48 9.52 -15.90
N SER A 5 15.14 10.59 -15.17
CA SER A 5 15.74 10.76 -13.83
C SER A 5 15.08 9.75 -12.89
N ALA A 6 15.71 8.60 -12.73
CA ALA A 6 15.94 7.93 -11.46
C ALA A 6 14.93 8.19 -10.32
N ALA A 7 14.92 9.38 -9.72
CA ALA A 7 14.00 9.75 -8.63
C ALA A 7 12.52 9.53 -9.01
N CYS A 8 12.20 9.60 -10.31
CA CYS A 8 10.89 9.34 -10.89
C CYS A 8 10.46 7.87 -10.79
N SER A 9 11.37 6.88 -10.72
CA SER A 9 11.02 5.44 -10.83
C SER A 9 10.56 4.79 -9.52
N ILE A 10 11.16 5.11 -8.37
CA ILE A 10 10.63 4.68 -7.05
C ILE A 10 9.44 5.54 -6.65
N ALA A 11 9.53 6.83 -6.99
CA ALA A 11 8.42 7.73 -6.75
C ALA A 11 7.21 7.31 -7.57
N HIS A 12 7.43 6.71 -8.74
CA HIS A 12 6.40 6.00 -9.52
C HIS A 12 5.83 4.85 -8.72
N SER A 13 6.62 3.85 -8.29
CA SER A 13 6.05 2.62 -7.73
C SER A 13 5.11 2.87 -6.55
N LEU A 14 5.48 3.71 -5.57
CA LEU A 14 4.53 4.03 -4.50
C LEU A 14 3.34 4.87 -4.99
N SER A 15 3.57 5.93 -5.79
CA SER A 15 2.47 6.79 -6.24
C SER A 15 1.52 6.08 -7.21
N GLU A 16 2.02 5.09 -7.93
CA GLU A 16 1.30 4.22 -8.86
C GLU A 16 0.46 3.22 -8.08
N VAL A 17 1.03 2.53 -7.10
CA VAL A 17 0.28 1.64 -6.21
C VAL A 17 -0.84 2.40 -5.49
N LEU A 18 -0.56 3.60 -4.97
CA LEU A 18 -1.58 4.47 -4.37
C LEU A 18 -2.63 4.95 -5.39
N ALA A 19 -2.23 5.15 -6.66
CA ALA A 19 -3.16 5.56 -7.71
C ALA A 19 -4.09 4.43 -8.13
N VAL A 20 -3.56 3.21 -8.27
CA VAL A 20 -4.32 1.99 -8.57
C VAL A 20 -5.27 1.67 -7.43
N SER A 21 -4.81 1.75 -6.18
CA SER A 21 -5.65 1.48 -5.01
C SER A 21 -6.69 2.55 -4.74
N GLY A 22 -6.55 3.76 -5.31
CA GLY A 22 -7.47 4.87 -5.07
C GLY A 22 -7.16 5.70 -3.81
N LEU A 23 -6.15 5.33 -3.03
CA LEU A 23 -5.71 6.08 -1.82
C LEU A 23 -4.85 7.30 -2.13
N LEU A 24 -4.46 7.52 -3.39
CA LEU A 24 -3.56 8.61 -3.72
C LEU A 24 -4.16 9.98 -3.43
N ASN A 25 -3.60 10.66 -2.44
CA ASN A 25 -3.89 12.07 -2.22
C ASN A 25 -3.25 12.93 -3.32
N ARG A 26 -4.11 13.58 -4.13
CA ARG A 26 -3.73 14.40 -5.29
C ARG A 26 -3.43 15.87 -4.97
N THR A 27 -3.50 16.31 -3.71
CA THR A 27 -3.22 17.69 -3.32
C THR A 27 -1.82 18.11 -3.76
N GLN A 28 -1.76 19.14 -4.59
CA GLN A 28 -0.51 19.70 -5.10
C GLN A 28 0.02 20.80 -4.18
N PHE A 29 1.34 20.91 -4.10
CA PHE A 29 2.06 21.92 -3.31
C PHE A 29 1.84 21.79 -1.79
N GLY A 30 2.42 22.71 -1.02
CA GLY A 30 2.33 22.72 0.44
C GLY A 30 3.53 22.07 1.13
N LYS A 31 3.40 21.87 2.45
CA LYS A 31 4.48 21.31 3.28
C LYS A 31 4.78 19.86 2.90
N SER A 32 6.04 19.47 3.06
CA SER A 32 6.44 18.07 2.99
C SER A 32 5.73 17.26 4.07
N VAL A 33 5.46 16.00 3.76
CA VAL A 33 4.82 15.03 4.66
C VAL A 33 5.80 13.99 5.14
N LYS A 34 5.46 13.35 6.25
CA LYS A 34 6.23 12.30 6.91
C LYS A 34 5.42 10.99 6.91
N PRO A 35 5.59 10.12 5.90
CA PRO A 35 4.96 8.79 5.89
C PRO A 35 5.38 7.95 7.10
N PRO A 36 4.66 6.87 7.45
CA PRO A 36 5.09 5.96 8.51
C PRO A 36 6.51 5.45 8.28
N GLN A 37 7.28 5.34 9.36
CA GLN A 37 8.64 4.81 9.39
C GLN A 37 8.82 3.98 10.67
N PRO A 38 9.68 2.95 10.65
CA PRO A 38 9.97 2.18 11.84
C PRO A 38 10.64 3.05 12.91
N ALA A 39 10.35 2.72 14.18
CA ALA A 39 10.91 3.42 15.33
C ALA A 39 12.44 3.25 15.41
N GLY A 40 13.13 4.15 16.11
CA GLY A 40 14.57 4.05 16.40
C GLY A 40 15.51 4.52 15.29
N LEU A 41 15.03 4.73 14.05
CA LEU A 41 15.89 5.22 12.94
C LEU A 41 16.54 6.58 13.21
N TRP A 42 15.89 7.41 14.02
CA TRP A 42 16.31 8.78 14.26
C TRP A 42 17.22 8.93 15.48
N GLU A 43 17.26 7.94 16.38
CA GLU A 43 18.03 7.99 17.63
C GLU A 43 19.54 8.00 17.38
N THR A 44 19.99 7.36 16.30
CA THR A 44 21.42 7.23 15.95
C THR A 44 21.95 8.42 15.15
N VAL A 45 21.08 9.17 14.46
CA VAL A 45 21.47 10.23 13.51
C VAL A 45 21.05 11.63 14.02
N ALA A 46 20.10 11.71 14.95
CA ALA A 46 19.67 12.99 15.50
C ALA A 46 20.62 13.49 16.59
N MET A 47 21.49 14.42 16.21
CA MET A 47 22.22 15.23 17.19
C MET A 47 21.23 16.17 17.92
N PRO A 48 21.47 16.52 19.20
CA PRO A 48 20.61 17.45 19.95
C PRO A 48 20.42 18.81 19.27
N THR A 49 21.38 19.23 18.44
CA THR A 49 21.36 20.49 17.67
C THR A 49 20.75 20.35 16.26
N SER A 50 20.36 19.14 15.85
CA SER A 50 19.81 18.90 14.51
C SER A 50 18.29 19.12 14.47
N TYR A 51 17.79 19.74 13.38
CA TYR A 51 16.36 19.92 13.15
C TYR A 51 15.92 19.14 11.89
N PRO A 52 14.85 18.33 11.95
CA PRO A 52 14.20 17.84 13.17
C PRO A 52 15.09 16.79 13.88
N ASN A 53 15.02 16.77 15.21
CA ASN A 53 15.71 15.80 16.06
C ASN A 53 14.87 14.51 16.28
N SER A 54 13.56 14.57 16.01
CA SER A 54 12.67 13.41 16.08
C SER A 54 11.80 13.30 14.83
N TYR A 55 11.32 12.09 14.57
CA TYR A 55 10.38 11.81 13.50
C TYR A 55 9.04 11.41 14.09
N THR A 56 8.03 12.19 13.74
CA THR A 56 6.63 11.88 14.05
C THR A 56 5.96 11.70 12.69
N PRO A 57 5.40 10.52 12.39
CA PRO A 57 4.66 10.33 11.16
C PRO A 57 3.43 11.24 11.13
N ASP A 58 3.11 11.77 9.95
CA ASP A 58 1.87 12.49 9.71
C ASP A 58 0.72 11.49 9.55
N GLU A 59 -0.44 11.81 10.11
CA GLU A 59 -1.63 10.95 10.10
C GLU A 59 -2.58 11.25 8.93
N GLY A 60 -3.44 10.27 8.63
CA GLY A 60 -4.52 10.33 7.64
C GLY A 60 -4.05 10.74 6.25
N GLY A 61 -4.76 11.73 5.67
CA GLY A 61 -4.59 12.38 4.36
C GLY A 61 -3.17 12.46 3.80
N LYS A 62 -2.25 12.69 4.72
CA LYS A 62 -0.88 13.10 4.45
C LYS A 62 0.05 11.91 4.23
N ALA A 63 -0.27 10.74 4.79
CA ALA A 63 0.52 9.54 4.64
C ALA A 63 0.51 9.05 3.18
N PHE A 64 -0.63 9.19 2.48
CA PHE A 64 -0.83 8.71 1.11
C PHE A 64 -0.58 9.76 0.02
N ARG A 65 0.22 10.79 0.31
CA ARG A 65 0.63 11.75 -0.73
C ARG A 65 1.70 11.14 -1.63
N ARG A 66 1.79 11.69 -2.84
CA ARG A 66 2.91 11.39 -3.76
C ARG A 66 4.24 11.48 -3.00
N SER A 67 5.07 10.47 -3.19
CA SER A 67 6.44 10.37 -2.62
C SER A 67 7.32 11.59 -2.91
N LEU A 68 7.03 12.36 -3.97
CA LEU A 68 7.65 13.66 -4.25
C LEU A 68 7.55 14.65 -3.07
N TYR A 69 6.47 14.57 -2.29
CA TYR A 69 6.24 15.43 -1.12
C TYR A 69 6.80 14.85 0.17
N THR A 70 7.47 13.69 0.14
CA THR A 70 8.07 13.09 1.34
C THR A 70 9.22 13.94 1.87
N PHE A 71 9.25 14.13 3.18
CA PHE A 71 10.30 14.85 3.87
C PHE A 71 11.65 14.14 3.71
N TRP A 72 12.68 14.90 3.32
CA TRP A 72 14.02 14.37 3.06
C TRP A 72 15.06 15.10 3.91
N LYS A 73 15.63 14.42 4.91
CA LYS A 73 16.75 14.93 5.71
C LYS A 73 18.07 14.57 5.02
N ARG A 74 19.02 15.52 4.95
CA ARG A 74 20.28 15.34 4.20
C ARG A 74 21.03 14.07 4.61
N GLY A 75 21.22 13.86 5.93
CA GLY A 75 21.93 12.69 6.46
C GLY A 75 21.04 11.47 6.76
N LEU A 76 19.73 11.55 6.51
CA LEU A 76 18.81 10.44 6.71
C LEU A 76 17.69 10.53 5.65
N PRO A 77 17.96 10.10 4.41
CA PRO A 77 16.93 9.96 3.39
C PRO A 77 15.83 8.97 3.86
N PRO A 78 14.61 9.04 3.29
CA PRO A 78 13.59 8.05 3.59
C PRO A 78 14.11 6.62 3.34
N PRO A 79 13.97 5.70 4.31
CA PRO A 79 14.57 4.36 4.23
C PRO A 79 14.04 3.57 3.04
N GLN A 80 12.73 3.66 2.76
CA GLN A 80 12.12 3.02 1.60
C GLN A 80 12.72 3.49 0.28
N MET A 81 12.98 4.80 0.14
CA MET A 81 13.60 5.33 -1.08
C MET A 81 15.05 4.86 -1.22
N THR A 82 15.76 4.73 -0.10
CA THR A 82 17.15 4.26 -0.06
C THR A 82 17.25 2.79 -0.49
N ILE A 83 16.37 1.92 0.02
CA ILE A 83 16.31 0.50 -0.35
C ILE A 83 16.05 0.31 -1.85
N PHE A 84 15.28 1.22 -2.45
CA PHE A 84 15.02 1.18 -3.88
C PHE A 84 16.11 1.87 -4.73
N ASP A 85 17.27 2.23 -4.19
CA ASP A 85 18.43 2.88 -4.84
C ASP A 85 18.29 4.40 -5.09
N ALA A 86 17.54 5.13 -4.26
CA ALA A 86 17.43 6.57 -4.44
C ALA A 86 18.80 7.25 -4.28
N PRO A 87 19.18 8.16 -5.19
CA PRO A 87 20.45 8.86 -5.09
C PRO A 87 20.47 9.74 -3.84
N THR A 88 21.63 9.83 -3.19
CA THR A 88 21.84 10.77 -2.10
C THR A 88 21.87 12.20 -2.64
N ARG A 89 21.45 13.19 -1.83
CA ARG A 89 21.50 14.62 -2.21
C ARG A 89 22.88 15.24 -2.01
N GLU A 90 23.91 14.42 -1.86
CA GLU A 90 25.28 14.84 -1.56
C GLU A 90 26.17 14.82 -2.81
N SER A 91 25.81 14.05 -3.83
CA SER A 91 26.57 13.91 -5.07
C SER A 91 25.66 13.84 -6.29
N CYS A 92 26.10 14.45 -7.40
CA CYS A 92 25.40 14.34 -8.68
C CYS A 92 25.45 12.89 -9.20
N THR A 93 24.28 12.31 -9.48
CA THR A 93 24.15 10.95 -10.05
C THR A 93 23.71 11.05 -11.50
N ALA A 94 24.60 10.69 -12.44
CA ALA A 94 24.31 10.80 -13.88
C ALA A 94 23.42 9.66 -14.40
N ARG A 95 23.56 8.46 -13.84
CA ARG A 95 22.76 7.27 -14.15
C ARG A 95 22.41 6.56 -12.85
N ARG A 96 21.18 6.06 -12.76
CA ARG A 96 20.74 5.22 -11.66
C ARG A 96 20.84 3.75 -12.05
N GLU A 97 21.30 2.95 -11.12
CA GLU A 97 21.31 1.49 -11.25
C GLU A 97 19.89 0.94 -11.09
N ARG A 98 19.54 -0.06 -11.91
CA ARG A 98 18.32 -0.83 -11.73
C ARG A 98 18.72 -2.08 -10.96
N THR A 99 18.21 -2.24 -9.75
CA THR A 99 18.35 -3.48 -9.00
C THR A 99 16.97 -4.09 -8.75
N ASN A 100 16.96 -5.41 -8.64
CA ASN A 100 15.82 -6.21 -8.22
C ASN A 100 16.33 -7.14 -7.11
N THR A 101 16.54 -6.58 -5.93
CA THR A 101 17.09 -7.33 -4.80
C THR A 101 15.98 -7.96 -3.96
N PRO A 102 16.20 -9.13 -3.34
CA PRO A 102 15.23 -9.71 -2.41
C PRO A 102 14.83 -8.76 -1.27
N LEU A 103 15.72 -7.84 -0.88
CA LEU A 103 15.43 -6.81 0.12
C LEU A 103 14.35 -5.82 -0.34
N GLN A 104 14.33 -5.48 -1.63
CA GLN A 104 13.29 -4.61 -2.20
C GLN A 104 11.93 -5.29 -2.23
N ALA A 105 11.88 -6.57 -2.60
CA ALA A 105 10.66 -7.38 -2.53
C ALA A 105 10.17 -7.53 -1.07
N LEU A 106 11.09 -7.77 -0.14
CA LEU A 106 10.77 -7.88 1.28
C LEU A 106 10.24 -6.55 1.85
N LEU A 107 10.78 -5.41 1.42
CA LEU A 107 10.25 -4.10 1.81
C LEU A 107 8.78 -3.95 1.37
N LEU A 108 8.46 -4.23 0.11
CA LEU A 108 7.08 -4.15 -0.39
C LEU A 108 6.13 -5.03 0.42
N MET A 109 6.57 -6.23 0.79
CA MET A 109 5.76 -7.16 1.57
C MET A 109 5.45 -6.68 2.99
N ASN A 110 6.34 -5.90 3.61
CA ASN A 110 6.24 -5.54 5.02
C ASN A 110 5.81 -4.09 5.27
N GLU A 111 5.72 -3.26 4.23
CA GLU A 111 5.45 -1.84 4.39
C GLU A 111 3.94 -1.57 4.52
N GLU A 112 3.59 -0.72 5.49
CA GLU A 112 2.21 -0.45 5.92
C GLU A 112 1.34 0.24 4.85
N GLN A 113 1.88 1.21 4.10
CA GLN A 113 1.18 1.90 3.01
C GLN A 113 0.93 0.97 1.82
N TYR A 114 1.88 0.09 1.48
CA TYR A 114 1.67 -0.92 0.43
C TYR A 114 0.59 -1.91 0.82
N PHE A 115 0.62 -2.37 2.07
CA PHE A 115 -0.42 -3.26 2.60
C PHE A 115 -1.80 -2.60 2.63
N ALA A 116 -1.89 -1.34 3.10
CA ALA A 116 -3.12 -0.56 3.11
C ALA A 116 -3.68 -0.35 1.69
N ALA A 117 -2.80 -0.06 0.72
CA ALA A 117 -3.19 0.05 -0.68
C ALA A 117 -3.70 -1.28 -1.25
N ALA A 118 -3.08 -2.40 -0.91
CA ALA A 118 -3.53 -3.72 -1.32
C ALA A 118 -4.93 -4.03 -0.78
N GLN A 119 -5.19 -3.70 0.48
CA GLN A 119 -6.49 -3.91 1.10
C GLN A 119 -7.57 -3.02 0.46
N ASN A 120 -7.31 -1.72 0.28
CA ASN A 120 -8.29 -0.82 -0.34
C ASN A 120 -8.64 -1.24 -1.78
N TRP A 121 -7.66 -1.76 -2.52
CA TRP A 121 -7.91 -2.30 -3.85
C TRP A 121 -8.72 -3.61 -3.82
N ALA A 122 -8.43 -4.50 -2.87
CA ALA A 122 -9.20 -5.72 -2.64
C ALA A 122 -10.68 -5.41 -2.31
N GLU A 123 -10.94 -4.41 -1.47
CA GLU A 123 -12.29 -3.92 -1.17
C GLU A 123 -12.99 -3.46 -2.46
N SER A 124 -12.34 -2.63 -3.27
CA SER A 124 -12.90 -2.14 -4.55
C SER A 124 -13.21 -3.27 -5.55
N LEU A 125 -12.41 -4.34 -5.57
CA LEU A 125 -12.66 -5.51 -6.41
C LEU A 125 -13.87 -6.31 -5.94
N LEU A 126 -14.04 -6.44 -4.62
CA LEU A 126 -15.16 -7.17 -4.00
C LEU A 126 -16.49 -6.43 -4.11
N GLU A 127 -16.49 -5.09 -4.07
CA GLU A 127 -17.68 -4.26 -4.30
C GLU A 127 -18.30 -4.44 -5.69
N LYS A 128 -17.50 -4.85 -6.68
CA LYS A 128 -17.96 -5.17 -8.03
C LYS A 128 -18.66 -6.52 -8.05
N ALA A 129 -19.91 -6.57 -7.58
CA ALA A 129 -20.72 -7.78 -7.44
C ALA A 129 -21.05 -8.49 -8.77
N GLN A 130 -20.89 -7.81 -9.90
CA GLN A 130 -21.18 -8.32 -11.25
C GLN A 130 -20.05 -9.19 -11.83
N LEU A 131 -18.85 -9.14 -11.25
CA LEU A 131 -17.67 -9.81 -11.78
C LEU A 131 -17.44 -11.17 -11.11
N THR A 132 -17.08 -12.17 -11.91
CA THR A 132 -16.58 -13.44 -11.40
C THR A 132 -15.18 -13.29 -10.81
N ASP A 133 -14.74 -14.23 -9.98
CA ASP A 133 -13.39 -14.22 -9.41
C ASP A 133 -12.31 -14.16 -10.50
N ALA A 134 -12.45 -14.95 -11.58
CA ALA A 134 -11.53 -14.92 -12.70
C ALA A 134 -11.46 -13.52 -13.36
N GLN A 135 -12.59 -12.84 -13.51
CA GLN A 135 -12.64 -11.48 -14.05
C GLN A 135 -12.00 -10.46 -13.10
N ARG A 136 -12.21 -10.60 -11.78
CA ARG A 136 -11.57 -9.76 -10.76
C ARG A 136 -10.06 -9.96 -10.72
N ILE A 137 -9.59 -11.20 -10.79
CA ILE A 137 -8.15 -11.53 -10.87
C ILE A 137 -7.56 -10.92 -12.15
N SER A 138 -8.22 -11.09 -13.30
CA SER A 138 -7.74 -10.53 -14.56
C SER A 138 -7.66 -9.01 -14.52
N GLN A 139 -8.67 -8.35 -13.95
CA GLN A 139 -8.67 -6.89 -13.79
C GLN A 139 -7.55 -6.44 -12.83
N ALA A 140 -7.36 -7.12 -11.70
CA ALA A 140 -6.30 -6.79 -10.76
C ALA A 140 -4.91 -6.96 -11.40
N TYR A 141 -4.69 -8.06 -12.10
CA TYR A 141 -3.44 -8.36 -12.78
C TYR A 141 -3.14 -7.32 -13.88
N GLU A 142 -4.13 -6.98 -14.71
CA GLU A 142 -3.97 -5.98 -15.78
C GLU A 142 -3.71 -4.59 -15.22
N MET A 143 -4.43 -4.18 -14.17
CA MET A 143 -4.24 -2.86 -13.57
C MET A 143 -2.88 -2.71 -12.88
N ILE A 144 -2.35 -3.78 -12.29
CA ILE A 144 -1.08 -3.76 -11.56
C ILE A 144 0.11 -3.93 -12.50
N THR A 145 0.04 -4.87 -13.44
CA THR A 145 1.18 -5.24 -14.29
C THR A 145 1.14 -4.60 -15.68
N ALA A 146 0.02 -3.94 -16.05
CA ALA A 146 -0.26 -3.45 -17.41
C ALA A 146 -0.24 -4.54 -18.50
N HIS A 147 -0.42 -5.81 -18.13
CA HIS A 147 -0.45 -6.95 -19.05
C HIS A 147 -1.72 -7.79 -18.86
N ILE A 148 -2.18 -8.45 -19.92
CA ILE A 148 -3.29 -9.41 -19.84
C ILE A 148 -2.74 -10.74 -19.32
N PRO A 149 -3.37 -11.40 -18.33
CA PRO A 149 -2.88 -12.68 -17.82
C PRO A 149 -3.05 -13.78 -18.88
N GLU A 150 -2.03 -14.63 -19.01
CA GLU A 150 -2.15 -15.86 -19.77
C GLU A 150 -3.07 -16.85 -19.03
N PRO A 151 -3.73 -17.79 -19.74
CA PRO A 151 -4.64 -18.74 -19.10
C PRO A 151 -3.99 -19.54 -17.97
N GLN A 152 -2.73 -19.96 -18.15
CA GLN A 152 -1.98 -20.67 -17.11
C GLN A 152 -1.75 -19.79 -15.87
N THR A 153 -1.37 -18.52 -16.04
CA THR A 153 -1.17 -17.59 -14.92
C THR A 153 -2.49 -17.33 -14.19
N LEU A 154 -3.60 -17.24 -14.91
CA LEU A 154 -4.91 -17.08 -14.30
C LEU A 154 -5.29 -18.28 -13.43
N ASP A 155 -5.04 -19.50 -13.91
CA ASP A 155 -5.29 -20.73 -13.15
C ASP A 155 -4.42 -20.81 -11.88
N GLU A 156 -3.14 -20.42 -11.96
CA GLU A 156 -2.22 -20.37 -10.82
C GLU A 156 -2.68 -19.34 -9.76
N LEU A 157 -3.10 -18.14 -10.20
CA LEU A 157 -3.61 -17.10 -9.30
C LEU A 157 -4.93 -17.52 -8.64
N GLN A 158 -5.79 -18.24 -9.36
CA GLN A 158 -7.04 -18.76 -8.81
C GLN A 158 -6.78 -19.83 -7.75
N GLN A 159 -5.84 -20.75 -8.00
CA GLN A 159 -5.39 -21.72 -6.99
C GLN A 159 -4.79 -21.03 -5.74
N GLY A 160 -4.01 -19.96 -5.94
CA GLY A 160 -3.47 -19.15 -4.85
C GLY A 160 -4.57 -18.50 -4.01
N LEU A 161 -5.59 -17.92 -4.66
CA LEU A 161 -6.74 -17.33 -3.98
C LEU A 161 -7.51 -18.37 -3.15
N ASP A 162 -7.75 -19.55 -3.69
CA ASP A 162 -8.44 -20.62 -2.99
C ASP A 162 -7.63 -21.12 -1.78
N ALA A 163 -6.30 -21.17 -1.89
CA ALA A 163 -5.43 -21.49 -0.76
C ALA A 163 -5.50 -20.41 0.34
N PHE A 164 -5.51 -19.11 -0.02
CA PHE A 164 -5.69 -18.04 0.96
C PHE A 164 -7.07 -18.08 1.63
N ARG A 165 -8.13 -18.37 0.86
CA ARG A 165 -9.48 -18.54 1.41
C ARG A 165 -9.54 -19.65 2.44
N GLU A 166 -8.91 -20.79 2.17
CA GLU A 166 -8.87 -21.90 3.12
C GLU A 166 -8.13 -21.51 4.40
N LEU A 167 -6.96 -20.86 4.26
CA LEU A 167 -6.17 -20.39 5.39
C LEU A 167 -6.99 -19.44 6.28
N TYR A 168 -7.60 -18.40 5.71
CA TYR A 168 -8.33 -17.39 6.47
C TYR A 168 -9.71 -17.83 6.96
N ARG A 169 -10.30 -18.88 6.39
CA ARG A 169 -11.47 -19.55 6.98
C ARG A 169 -11.14 -20.31 8.25
N SER A 170 -9.94 -20.91 8.30
CA SER A 170 -9.50 -21.71 9.44
C SER A 170 -8.97 -20.87 10.61
N ASP A 171 -8.46 -19.66 10.34
CA ASP A 171 -7.80 -18.80 11.34
C ASP A 171 -8.43 -17.40 11.39
N SER A 172 -9.41 -17.23 12.29
CA SER A 172 -10.04 -15.93 12.52
C SER A 172 -9.11 -14.91 13.20
N ALA A 173 -8.11 -15.37 13.97
CA ALA A 173 -7.17 -14.48 14.64
C ALA A 173 -6.22 -13.84 13.63
N ALA A 174 -5.80 -14.59 12.61
CA ALA A 174 -5.04 -14.04 11.48
C ALA A 174 -5.83 -13.00 10.70
N VAL A 175 -7.14 -13.22 10.48
CA VAL A 175 -8.03 -12.23 9.83
C VAL A 175 -8.10 -10.93 10.65
N ASP A 176 -8.29 -11.04 11.97
CA ASP A 176 -8.36 -9.87 12.85
C ASP A 176 -7.04 -9.10 12.88
N ALA A 177 -5.90 -9.80 12.98
CA ALA A 177 -4.58 -9.17 12.96
C ALA A 177 -4.33 -8.43 11.64
N MET A 178 -4.74 -9.02 10.53
CA MET A 178 -4.52 -8.45 9.21
C MET A 178 -5.39 -7.23 8.93
N LEU A 179 -6.68 -7.30 9.24
CA LEU A 179 -7.58 -6.15 9.08
C LEU A 179 -7.22 -5.01 10.04
N ALA A 180 -6.71 -5.32 11.24
CA ALA A 180 -6.23 -4.33 12.18
C ALA A 180 -4.95 -3.60 11.72
N ALA A 181 -4.28 -4.06 10.65
CA ALA A 181 -3.10 -3.42 10.09
C ALA A 181 -3.45 -2.21 9.18
N ASN A 182 -4.69 -2.08 8.71
CA ASN A 182 -5.10 -0.99 7.79
C ASN A 182 -5.52 0.32 8.48
N ARG A 183 -5.07 0.56 9.70
CA ARG A 183 -5.45 1.77 10.48
C ARG A 183 -5.15 3.08 9.75
N LEU A 184 -4.22 3.08 8.79
CA LEU A 184 -3.85 4.26 8.04
C LEU A 184 -4.97 4.74 7.09
N ALA A 185 -5.65 3.83 6.40
CA ALA A 185 -6.73 4.17 5.46
C ALA A 185 -8.04 4.52 6.19
N ASP A 186 -8.34 3.82 7.29
CA ASP A 186 -9.52 4.10 8.12
C ASP A 186 -9.49 5.53 8.69
N ASN A 187 -8.29 6.03 9.03
CA ASN A 187 -8.08 7.40 9.50
C ASN A 187 -8.31 8.45 8.40
N GLU A 188 -8.20 8.09 7.11
CA GLU A 188 -8.59 8.97 6.00
C GLU A 188 -10.10 8.98 5.80
N ALA A 189 -10.75 7.81 5.78
CA ALA A 189 -12.21 7.71 5.67
C ALA A 189 -12.90 8.44 6.83
N SER A 190 -12.35 8.36 8.05
CA SER A 190 -12.84 9.14 9.19
C SER A 190 -12.50 10.63 9.08
N ALA A 191 -11.36 11.03 8.53
CA ALA A 191 -11.03 12.45 8.32
C ALA A 191 -11.90 13.12 7.25
N GLU A 192 -12.28 12.39 6.18
CA GLU A 192 -13.26 12.85 5.21
C GLU A 192 -14.68 12.82 5.79
N ALA A 193 -15.05 11.80 6.57
CA ALA A 193 -16.34 11.69 7.23
C ALA A 193 -16.55 12.73 8.36
N GLU A 194 -15.51 13.12 9.10
CA GLU A 194 -15.56 14.19 10.11
C GLU A 194 -15.74 15.57 9.48
N SER A 195 -15.32 15.77 8.22
CA SER A 195 -15.64 16.98 7.47
C SER A 195 -17.08 17.01 6.91
N ALA A 196 -17.78 15.87 6.94
CA ALA A 196 -19.10 15.68 6.32
C ALA A 196 -20.24 15.30 7.28
N THR A 197 -19.98 14.94 8.54
CA THR A 197 -21.01 14.31 9.40
C THR A 197 -21.21 15.03 10.74
N THR A 198 -21.82 16.21 10.68
CA THR A 198 -22.71 16.72 11.74
C THR A 198 -24.14 16.27 11.42
N ALA A 199 -24.42 14.98 11.28
CA ALA A 199 -25.79 14.49 11.17
C ALA A 199 -25.89 12.97 11.36
N SER A 200 -26.72 12.58 12.33
CA SER A 200 -27.42 11.29 12.41
C SER A 200 -26.66 10.11 12.99
N ALA A 201 -26.54 10.12 14.31
CA ALA A 201 -26.52 8.91 15.11
C ALA A 201 -27.94 8.34 15.21
N THR A 202 -28.20 7.21 14.56
CA THR A 202 -29.39 6.37 14.84
C THR A 202 -29.02 4.89 14.72
N THR A 203 -29.01 4.22 15.88
CA THR A 203 -29.48 2.85 16.19
C THR A 203 -29.51 1.80 15.06
N THR A 204 -28.99 0.58 15.32
CA THR A 204 -29.81 -0.66 15.41
C THR A 204 -28.97 -1.92 15.63
N GLN A 205 -29.37 -2.71 16.63
CA GLN A 205 -28.97 -4.10 16.87
C GLN A 205 -29.45 -5.02 15.73
N ALA A 206 -28.54 -5.80 15.12
CA ALA A 206 -28.89 -6.95 14.28
C ALA A 206 -27.77 -8.02 14.37
N ASN A 207 -27.95 -9.03 15.23
CA ASN A 207 -28.34 -10.41 14.88
C ASN A 207 -27.18 -11.34 14.48
N ALA A 208 -27.11 -12.53 15.08
CA ALA A 208 -26.04 -13.52 14.90
C ALA A 208 -25.83 -13.99 13.44
N ASN A 209 -26.86 -13.88 12.59
CA ASN A 209 -26.75 -14.13 11.14
C ASN A 209 -25.90 -13.06 10.42
N THR A 210 -25.95 -11.82 10.91
CA THR A 210 -25.08 -10.74 10.44
C THR A 210 -23.63 -11.01 10.85
N ALA A 211 -23.39 -11.55 12.05
CA ALA A 211 -22.04 -11.82 12.54
C ALA A 211 -21.32 -12.91 11.73
N ALA A 212 -22.02 -13.98 11.37
CA ALA A 212 -21.46 -15.03 10.50
C ALA A 212 -21.21 -14.52 9.07
N ASP A 213 -22.14 -13.74 8.50
CA ASP A 213 -21.98 -13.12 7.18
C ASP A 213 -20.85 -12.07 7.17
N LEU A 214 -20.71 -11.29 8.25
CA LEU A 214 -19.59 -10.36 8.45
C LEU A 214 -18.26 -11.11 8.57
N SER A 215 -18.20 -12.20 9.33
CA SER A 215 -17.00 -13.02 9.44
C SER A 215 -16.58 -13.60 8.09
N ALA A 216 -17.53 -14.08 7.30
CA ALA A 216 -17.27 -14.59 5.95
C ALA A 216 -16.73 -13.48 5.04
N LYS A 217 -17.36 -12.29 5.03
CA LYS A 217 -16.90 -11.12 4.27
C LYS A 217 -15.49 -10.68 4.68
N ARG A 218 -15.18 -10.70 5.99
CA ARG A 218 -13.86 -10.37 6.52
C ARG A 218 -12.80 -11.38 6.08
N SER A 219 -13.11 -12.68 6.11
CA SER A 219 -12.19 -13.72 5.62
C SER A 219 -11.96 -13.63 4.11
N GLU A 220 -12.99 -13.23 3.35
CA GLU A 220 -12.90 -13.05 1.92
C GLU A 220 -12.03 -11.83 1.57
N LEU A 221 -12.29 -10.69 2.22
CA LEU A 221 -11.45 -9.50 2.10
C LEU A 221 -9.99 -9.81 2.44
N ALA A 222 -9.77 -10.61 3.48
CA ALA A 222 -8.44 -11.03 3.87
C ALA A 222 -7.72 -11.80 2.75
N ALA A 223 -8.38 -12.81 2.18
CA ALA A 223 -7.81 -13.60 1.09
C ALA A 223 -7.47 -12.74 -0.15
N TRP A 224 -8.38 -11.84 -0.54
CA TRP A 224 -8.14 -10.93 -1.67
C TRP A 224 -7.02 -9.93 -1.40
N THR A 225 -6.92 -9.42 -0.17
CA THR A 225 -5.84 -8.51 0.23
C THR A 225 -4.48 -9.17 0.03
N MET A 226 -4.32 -10.43 0.46
CA MET A 226 -3.07 -11.17 0.25
C MET A 226 -2.77 -11.46 -1.21
N LEU A 227 -3.79 -11.82 -2.00
CA LEU A 227 -3.62 -12.02 -3.43
C LEU A 227 -3.13 -10.72 -4.10
N VAL A 228 -3.81 -9.60 -3.86
CA VAL A 228 -3.43 -8.29 -4.41
C VAL A 228 -2.03 -7.89 -3.94
N HIS A 229 -1.71 -8.09 -2.65
CA HIS A 229 -0.39 -7.77 -2.10
C HIS A 229 0.72 -8.59 -2.77
N SER A 230 0.46 -9.86 -3.05
CA SER A 230 1.40 -10.71 -3.79
C SER A 230 1.59 -10.24 -5.25
N LEU A 231 0.52 -9.78 -5.90
CA LEU A 231 0.58 -9.21 -7.26
C LEU A 231 1.36 -7.90 -7.30
N LEU A 232 1.18 -7.02 -6.31
CA LEU A 232 1.95 -5.78 -6.19
C LEU A 232 3.45 -6.04 -6.05
N ASN A 233 3.82 -7.11 -5.35
CA ASN A 233 5.22 -7.53 -5.27
C ASN A 233 5.71 -8.15 -6.58
N LEU A 234 4.85 -8.87 -7.31
CA LEU A 234 5.20 -9.47 -8.60
C LEU A 234 5.49 -8.41 -9.67
N ASP A 235 4.79 -7.28 -9.65
CA ASP A 235 5.02 -6.14 -10.55
C ASP A 235 6.49 -5.73 -10.61
N ILE A 236 7.17 -5.63 -9.46
CA ILE A 236 8.58 -5.18 -9.41
C ILE A 236 9.51 -6.09 -10.22
N THR A 237 9.16 -7.37 -10.36
CA THR A 237 9.94 -8.34 -11.13
C THR A 237 9.61 -8.28 -12.60
N LYS A 238 8.34 -8.08 -12.98
CA LYS A 238 7.91 -8.11 -14.39
C LYS A 238 8.13 -6.79 -15.14
N THR A 239 7.99 -5.63 -14.48
CA THR A 239 8.10 -4.33 -15.16
C THR A 239 9.50 -3.73 -15.16
N ARG A 240 10.43 -4.27 -14.37
CA ARG A 240 11.79 -3.72 -14.22
C ARG A 240 12.88 -4.46 -15.01
N GLU A 241 12.57 -5.61 -15.60
CA GLU A 241 13.41 -6.25 -16.64
C GLU A 241 13.35 -5.45 -17.96
#